data_AF-D8FZE4-F1
#
_entry.id   AF-D8FZE4-F1
#
_cell.length_a   1.000
_cell.length_b   1.000
_cell.length_c   1.000
_cell.angle_alpha   90.00
_cell.angle_beta   90.00
_cell.angle_gamma   90.00
#
_symmetry.space_group_name_H-M   'P 1'
#
loop_
_entity.id
_entity.type
_entity.pdbx_description
1 polymer ?
#
loop_
_entity_poly.entity_id
_entity_poly.type
_entity_poly.pdbx_seq_one_letter_code
_entity_poly.pdbx_strand_id
1 'polypeptide(L)'
;MNGMVSLSQFSAFNSSVPSETQEPAATADAPKAKVAKTGSSAKKSKEKPVSMVIELTRDQQQWLSETAQTIRDNNINPVPAGERVFPRHLISVAVDLLHCSDVEIDGVLTVEDLRKKLGL
;
A
#
# COMPACT_ATOMS: atom_id res chain seq x y z
N MET A 1 19.04 9.58 50.72
CA MET A 1 18.07 9.67 49.61
C MET A 1 18.75 9.10 48.38
N ASN A 2 18.62 7.79 48.17
CA ASN A 2 19.20 7.09 47.03
C ASN A 2 18.13 6.14 46.48
N GLY A 3 17.92 6.15 45.16
CA GLY A 3 16.98 5.23 44.52
C GLY A 3 16.82 5.51 43.03
N MET A 4 17.92 5.42 42.29
CA MET A 4 17.95 5.45 40.84
C MET A 4 17.51 4.06 40.34
N VAL A 5 16.30 3.96 39.80
CA VAL A 5 15.75 2.70 39.30
C VAL A 5 16.17 2.54 37.83
N SER A 6 16.85 1.42 37.55
CA SER A 6 17.44 1.07 36.25
C SER A 6 16.40 0.45 35.31
N LEU A 7 16.35 0.92 34.06
CA LEU A 7 15.38 0.54 33.01
C LEU A 7 15.69 -0.79 32.29
N SER A 8 16.61 -1.61 32.80
CA SER A 8 17.02 -2.86 32.15
C SER A 8 16.08 -4.06 32.37
N GLN A 9 14.82 -3.85 32.77
CA GLN A 9 13.94 -4.94 33.25
C GLN A 9 12.64 -5.17 32.45
N PHE A 10 12.53 -4.70 31.21
CA PHE A 10 11.34 -4.90 30.36
C PHE A 10 11.56 -5.79 29.13
N SER A 11 12.46 -6.77 29.19
CA SER A 11 12.73 -7.69 28.07
C SER A 11 12.60 -9.17 28.44
N ALA A 12 11.46 -9.58 29.01
CA ALA A 12 11.21 -11.00 29.30
C ALA A 12 9.72 -11.39 29.31
N PHE A 13 8.94 -11.03 28.28
CA PHE A 13 7.63 -11.67 28.07
C PHE A 13 7.55 -12.31 26.68
N ASN A 14 8.34 -13.37 26.52
CA ASN A 14 8.12 -14.37 25.48
C ASN A 14 8.50 -15.73 26.06
N SER A 15 7.51 -16.54 26.46
CA SER A 15 7.40 -17.97 26.17
C SER A 15 6.39 -18.70 27.07
N SER A 16 5.67 -19.62 26.43
CA SER A 16 5.18 -20.91 26.93
C SER A 16 3.71 -21.05 27.37
N VAL A 17 3.04 -21.87 26.54
CA VAL A 17 1.77 -22.60 26.67
C VAL A 17 1.77 -23.55 27.89
N PRO A 18 0.60 -24.06 28.33
CA PRO A 18 0.34 -25.47 28.00
C PRO A 18 -1.12 -25.79 27.60
N SER A 19 -1.20 -26.92 26.91
CA SER A 19 -2.36 -27.64 26.38
C SER A 19 -2.93 -28.58 27.45
N GLU A 20 -4.26 -28.66 27.55
CA GLU A 20 -4.96 -29.74 28.26
C GLU A 20 -6.02 -30.35 27.33
N THR A 21 -6.18 -31.67 27.42
CA THR A 21 -6.84 -32.57 26.46
C THR A 21 -7.98 -33.34 27.14
N GLN A 22 -9.07 -33.58 26.39
CA GLN A 22 -10.12 -34.62 26.48
C GLN A 22 -11.45 -34.41 27.29
N GLU A 23 -12.54 -34.19 26.51
CA GLU A 23 -13.80 -34.99 26.29
C GLU A 23 -14.36 -35.96 27.38
N PRO A 24 -15.65 -36.43 27.36
CA PRO A 24 -16.68 -36.36 26.29
C PRO A 24 -18.17 -36.16 26.71
N ALA A 25 -19.03 -35.76 25.77
CA ALA A 25 -20.44 -36.19 25.71
C ALA A 25 -21.03 -35.95 24.30
N ALA A 26 -21.35 -37.05 23.62
CA ALA A 26 -21.91 -37.13 22.28
C ALA A 26 -23.42 -36.85 22.23
N THR A 27 -23.91 -36.26 21.13
CA THR A 27 -25.04 -36.84 20.37
C THR A 27 -25.24 -36.21 18.97
N ALA A 28 -25.38 -37.12 17.99
CA ALA A 28 -26.20 -37.09 16.77
C ALA A 28 -26.01 -35.96 15.71
N ASP A 29 -25.42 -36.25 14.55
CA ASP A 29 -26.00 -36.89 13.35
C ASP A 29 -26.83 -35.93 12.47
N ALA A 30 -26.22 -35.48 11.36
CA ALA A 30 -26.80 -35.45 10.00
C ALA A 30 -25.99 -34.54 9.04
N PRO A 31 -25.60 -35.01 7.84
CA PRO A 31 -24.75 -34.28 6.91
C PRO A 31 -25.57 -33.37 5.99
N LYS A 32 -25.37 -32.05 6.05
CA LYS A 32 -25.99 -31.11 5.11
C LYS A 32 -24.99 -30.59 4.08
N ALA A 33 -25.11 -31.19 2.90
CA ALA A 33 -25.02 -30.57 1.58
C ALA A 33 -23.78 -29.70 1.29
N LYS A 34 -22.87 -30.31 0.52
CA LYS A 34 -21.98 -29.61 -0.42
C LYS A 34 -22.82 -28.71 -1.32
N VAL A 35 -22.86 -27.42 -1.03
CA VAL A 35 -23.27 -26.42 -2.02
C VAL A 35 -21.99 -25.88 -2.63
N ALA A 36 -21.59 -26.50 -3.73
CA ALA A 36 -20.65 -25.92 -4.68
C ALA A 36 -21.26 -24.61 -5.20
N LYS A 37 -20.94 -23.49 -4.54
CA LYS A 37 -21.04 -22.18 -5.19
C LYS A 37 -19.84 -22.05 -6.10
N THR A 38 -20.04 -22.44 -7.35
CA THR A 38 -19.38 -21.91 -8.53
C THR A 38 -19.56 -20.40 -8.56
N GLY A 39 -18.82 -19.70 -7.70
CA GLY A 39 -18.50 -18.30 -7.87
C GLY A 39 -17.25 -18.24 -8.70
N SER A 40 -17.40 -18.31 -10.03
CA SER A 40 -16.35 -17.88 -10.94
C SER A 40 -16.22 -16.37 -10.78
N SER A 41 -15.55 -15.96 -9.70
CA SER A 41 -15.05 -14.60 -9.57
C SER A 41 -13.97 -14.50 -10.63
N ALA A 42 -14.34 -13.90 -11.76
CA ALA A 42 -13.40 -13.46 -12.77
C ALA A 42 -12.33 -12.65 -12.05
N LYS A 43 -11.21 -13.32 -11.75
CA LYS A 43 -10.00 -12.68 -11.25
C LYS A 43 -9.58 -11.78 -12.39
N LYS A 44 -9.99 -10.51 -12.34
CA LYS A 44 -9.25 -9.44 -13.01
C LYS A 44 -7.82 -9.68 -12.59
N SER A 45 -7.01 -10.15 -13.54
CA SER A 45 -5.60 -10.39 -13.32
C SER A 45 -5.03 -9.06 -12.86
N LYS A 46 -4.86 -8.92 -11.53
CA LYS A 46 -4.16 -7.78 -10.96
C LYS A 46 -2.78 -7.84 -11.57
N GLU A 47 -2.52 -6.91 -12.48
CA GLU A 47 -1.23 -6.76 -13.11
C GLU A 47 -0.19 -6.68 -12.00
N LYS A 48 0.89 -7.45 -12.15
CA LYS A 48 1.90 -7.53 -11.09
C LYS A 48 2.62 -6.19 -11.06
N PRO A 49 2.67 -5.50 -9.91
CA PRO A 49 3.40 -4.24 -9.82
C PRO A 49 4.88 -4.50 -10.11
N VAL A 50 5.43 -3.76 -11.07
CA VAL A 50 6.85 -3.81 -11.42
C VAL A 50 7.55 -2.67 -10.69
N SER A 51 8.63 -2.98 -9.97
CA SER A 51 9.47 -1.99 -9.32
C SER A 51 10.48 -1.41 -10.33
N MET A 52 10.58 -0.09 -10.38
CA MET A 52 11.63 0.62 -11.11
C MET A 52 12.28 1.67 -10.20
N VAL A 53 13.56 1.95 -10.43
CA VAL A 53 14.28 3.05 -9.77
C VAL A 53 14.08 4.31 -10.60
N ILE A 54 13.70 5.41 -9.95
CA ILE A 54 13.50 6.71 -10.60
C ILE A 54 14.48 7.70 -9.96
N GLU A 55 15.37 8.25 -10.77
CA GLU A 55 16.30 9.30 -10.37
C GLU A 55 15.57 10.65 -10.41
N LEU A 56 15.54 11.36 -9.29
CA LEU A 56 14.91 12.68 -9.14
C LEU A 56 15.94 13.68 -8.66
N THR A 57 15.78 14.95 -9.04
CA THR A 57 16.54 16.02 -8.40
C THR A 57 16.08 16.19 -6.95
N ARG A 58 16.96 16.76 -6.11
CA ARG A 58 16.62 17.07 -4.72
C ARG A 58 15.36 17.94 -4.62
N ASP A 59 15.24 18.92 -5.51
CA ASP A 59 14.10 19.84 -5.54
C ASP A 59 12.80 19.11 -5.90
N GLN A 60 12.83 18.18 -6.86
CA GLN A 60 11.67 17.35 -7.21
C GLN A 60 11.24 16.44 -6.04
N GLN A 61 12.21 15.80 -5.38
CA GLN A 61 11.93 14.95 -4.23
C GLN A 61 11.31 15.77 -3.08
N GLN A 62 11.84 16.96 -2.81
CA GLN A 62 11.32 17.86 -1.79
C GLN A 62 9.89 18.30 -2.15
N TRP A 63 9.68 18.75 -3.39
CA TRP A 63 8.36 19.16 -3.88
C TRP A 63 7.31 18.05 -3.76
N LEU A 64 7.65 16.80 -4.13
CA LEU A 64 6.74 15.66 -3.97
C LEU A 64 6.40 15.38 -2.50
N SER A 65 7.38 15.55 -1.61
CA SER A 65 7.20 15.32 -0.17
C SER A 65 6.29 16.37 0.46
N GLU A 66 6.53 17.65 0.14
CA GLU A 66 5.73 18.78 0.58
C GLU A 66 4.30 18.69 0.04
N THR A 67 4.15 18.42 -1.26
CA THR A 67 2.83 18.28 -1.90
C THR A 67 2.03 17.13 -1.28
N ALA A 68 2.66 15.97 -1.06
CA ALA A 68 2.00 14.84 -0.40
C ALA A 68 1.63 15.16 1.06
N GLN A 69 2.43 15.97 1.76
CA GLN A 69 2.10 16.46 3.10
C GLN A 69 0.89 17.40 3.04
N THR A 70 0.87 18.40 2.15
CA THR A 70 -0.27 19.30 1.97
C THR A 70 -1.56 18.55 1.68
N ILE A 71 -1.53 17.54 0.80
CA ILE A 71 -2.71 16.70 0.52
C ILE A 71 -3.16 15.94 1.77
N ARG A 72 -2.21 15.47 2.59
CA ARG A 72 -2.53 14.80 3.85
C ARG A 72 -3.14 15.76 4.87
N ASP A 73 -2.63 16.98 4.94
CA ASP A 73 -3.09 18.01 5.87
C ASP A 73 -4.48 18.55 5.52
N ASN A 74 -4.89 18.46 4.24
CA ASN A 74 -6.24 18.80 3.79
C ASN A 74 -7.33 17.82 4.29
N ASN A 75 -6.96 16.67 4.86
CA ASN A 75 -7.94 15.70 5.32
C ASN A 75 -8.57 16.14 6.65
N ILE A 76 -9.84 16.55 6.60
CA ILE A 76 -10.63 16.94 7.77
C ILE A 76 -10.89 15.75 8.71
N ASN A 77 -11.02 14.54 8.14
CA ASN A 77 -11.23 13.31 8.89
C ASN A 77 -9.95 12.46 8.89
N PRO A 78 -9.71 11.67 9.95
CA PRO A 78 -8.56 10.79 10.00
C PRO A 78 -8.60 9.74 8.88
N VAL A 79 -7.58 9.75 8.02
CA VAL A 79 -7.43 8.77 6.94
C VAL A 79 -6.55 7.59 7.39
N PRO A 80 -6.97 6.33 7.15
CA PRO A 80 -6.18 5.15 7.42
C PRO A 80 -4.82 5.18 6.72
N ALA A 81 -3.80 4.58 7.31
CA ALA A 81 -2.43 4.63 6.78
C ALA A 81 -2.30 4.15 5.33
N GLY A 82 -3.09 3.14 4.93
CA GLY A 82 -3.06 2.58 3.57
C GLY A 82 -3.67 3.49 2.50
N GLU A 83 -4.50 4.45 2.89
CA GLU A 83 -5.20 5.37 1.97
C GLU A 83 -4.55 6.76 1.92
N ARG A 84 -3.50 6.97 2.72
CA ARG A 84 -2.76 8.24 2.74
C ARG A 84 -1.99 8.44 1.45
N VAL A 85 -1.99 9.69 0.97
CA VAL A 85 -1.20 10.10 -0.19
C VAL A 85 0.27 10.24 0.20
N PHE A 86 1.15 9.58 -0.55
CA PHE A 86 2.60 9.60 -0.40
C PHE A 86 3.24 10.01 -1.74
N PRO A 87 4.52 10.42 -1.76
CA PRO A 87 5.23 10.80 -2.99
C PRO A 87 5.08 9.78 -4.13
N ARG A 88 5.16 8.48 -3.82
CA ARG A 88 4.96 7.41 -4.80
C ARG A 88 3.60 7.49 -5.49
N HIS A 89 2.54 7.81 -4.75
CA HIS A 89 1.18 7.90 -5.31
C HIS A 89 1.06 9.08 -6.29
N LEU A 90 1.75 10.20 -6.04
CA LEU A 90 1.80 11.32 -6.98
C LEU A 90 2.49 10.94 -8.29
N ILE A 91 3.56 10.15 -8.23
CA ILE A 91 4.23 9.63 -9.43
C ILE A 91 3.28 8.72 -10.21
N SER A 92 2.56 7.82 -9.54
CA SER A 92 1.56 6.97 -10.21
C SER A 92 0.48 7.79 -10.92
N VAL A 93 -0.08 8.81 -10.24
CA VAL A 93 -1.08 9.70 -10.86
C VAL A 93 -0.50 10.45 -12.06
N ALA A 94 0.75 10.91 -11.99
CA ALA A 94 1.40 11.56 -13.12
C ALA A 94 1.55 10.64 -14.34
N VAL A 95 1.84 9.35 -14.12
CA VAL A 95 1.85 8.34 -15.18
C VAL A 95 0.47 8.14 -15.79
N ASP A 96 -0.56 8.04 -14.95
CA ASP A 96 -1.95 7.91 -15.43
C ASP A 96 -2.38 9.15 -16.23
N LEU A 97 -1.98 10.35 -15.81
CA LEU A 97 -2.23 11.59 -16.54
C LEU A 97 -1.54 11.59 -17.92
N LEU A 98 -0.29 11.10 -17.99
CA LEU A 98 0.42 10.98 -19.26
C LEU A 98 -0.24 9.94 -20.18
N HIS A 99 -0.66 8.81 -19.63
CA HIS A 99 -1.34 7.76 -20.40
C HIS A 99 -2.74 8.18 -20.88
N CYS A 100 -3.46 8.97 -20.07
CA CYS A 100 -4.78 9.49 -20.44
C CYS A 100 -4.70 10.75 -21.31
N SER A 101 -3.51 11.33 -21.50
CA SER A 101 -3.35 12.50 -22.36
C SER A 101 -3.51 12.11 -23.82
N ASP A 102 -4.24 12.93 -24.58
CA ASP A 102 -4.42 12.78 -26.03
C ASP A 102 -3.20 13.33 -26.77
N VAL A 103 -2.02 12.82 -26.41
CA VAL A 103 -0.74 13.23 -26.97
C VAL A 103 -0.28 12.11 -27.89
N GLU A 104 -0.11 12.43 -29.16
CA GLU A 104 0.49 11.50 -30.11
C GLU A 104 1.96 11.26 -29.74
N ILE A 105 2.25 10.15 -29.04
CA ILE A 105 3.62 9.76 -28.68
C ILE A 105 4.37 9.18 -29.89
N ASP A 106 3.65 8.87 -30.97
CA ASP A 106 4.26 8.36 -32.21
C ASP A 106 5.28 9.37 -32.77
N GLY A 107 6.48 8.86 -33.08
CA GLY A 107 7.60 9.66 -33.57
C GLY A 107 8.34 10.51 -32.53
N VAL A 108 8.01 10.44 -31.23
CA VAL A 108 8.77 11.13 -30.18
C VAL A 108 10.07 10.37 -29.89
N LEU A 109 11.22 10.98 -30.23
CA LEU A 109 12.54 10.38 -30.09
C LEU A 109 13.32 10.91 -28.88
N THR A 110 13.01 12.13 -28.44
CA THR A 110 13.76 12.81 -27.38
C THR A 110 12.83 13.35 -26.29
N VAL A 111 13.39 13.60 -25.11
CA VAL A 111 12.68 14.23 -23.99
C VAL A 111 12.22 15.64 -24.34
N GLU A 112 12.96 16.34 -25.19
CA GLU A 112 12.62 17.70 -25.64
C GLU A 112 11.41 17.69 -26.58
N ASP A 113 11.30 16.71 -27.48
CA ASP A 113 10.13 16.54 -28.33
C ASP A 113 8.89 16.19 -27.51
N LEU A 114 9.05 15.35 -26.48
CA LEU A 114 7.98 15.04 -25.54
C LEU A 114 7.49 16.30 -24.82
N ARG A 115 8.41 17.13 -24.31
CA ARG A 115 8.08 18.40 -23.65
C ARG A 115 7.31 19.33 -24.58
N LYS A 116 7.76 19.50 -25.83
CA LYS A 116 7.06 20.31 -26.84
C LYS A 116 5.64 19.80 -27.10
N LYS A 117 5.46 18.49 -27.24
CA LYS A 117 4.12 17.89 -27.45
C LYS A 117 3.19 18.07 -26.24
N LEU A 118 3.75 18.08 -25.03
CA LEU A 118 3.02 18.34 -23.78
C LEU A 118 2.80 19.83 -23.49
N GLY A 119 3.34 20.75 -24.31
CA GLY A 119 3.27 22.18 -24.07
C GLY A 119 4.07 22.65 -22.86
N LEU A 120 5.17 21.94 -22.53
CA LEU A 120 6.07 22.20 -21.40
C LEU A 120 7.42 22.77 -21.86
#